data_AF-A0A7S1D2W9-F1
#
_entry.id   AF-A0A7S1D2W9-F1
#
_cell.length_a   1.000
_cell.length_b   1.000
_cell.length_c   1.000
_cell.angle_alpha   90.00
_cell.angle_beta   90.00
_cell.angle_gamma   90.00
#
_symmetry.space_group_name_H-M   'P 1'
#
loop_
_entity.id
_entity.type
_entity.pdbx_description
1 polymer ?
#
loop_
_entity_poly.entity_id
_entity_poly.type
_entity_poly.pdbx_seq_one_letter_code
_entity_poly.pdbx_strand_id
1 'polypeptide(L)'
;RQFRPVLTMRQVSASFHDAPYLDNKVAIAFLSTDEVEKHYDDAQTRLTSLSRFIGFLVAGTAGYQCKSNMLAFPSLAEAVEFGLRLMEALHQSDAKLIEGAPVAPRFLRYGCKCGTYDTMGAHPSTGRADYYGRVVNRAARIAGASELGTVCCGFTESEDANLSHFGVEATPLGVRRLKGVKEDMRMFLCTNAVLTK
;
A
#
# COMPACT_ATOMS: atom_id res chain seq x y z
N ARG A 1 -17.77 -19.74 -21.75
CA ARG A 1 -16.54 -19.38 -21.01
C ARG A 1 -16.09 -20.60 -20.23
N GLN A 2 -15.07 -21.32 -20.68
CA GLN A 2 -14.44 -22.36 -19.88
C GLN A 2 -13.54 -21.68 -18.86
N PHE A 3 -13.96 -21.70 -17.59
CA PHE A 3 -13.06 -21.36 -16.49
C PHE A 3 -12.07 -22.53 -16.36
N ARG A 4 -10.76 -22.23 -16.37
CA ARG A 4 -9.74 -23.25 -16.12
C ARG A 4 -9.99 -23.86 -14.73
N PRO A 5 -9.82 -25.18 -14.55
CA PRO A 5 -9.99 -25.81 -13.25
C PRO A 5 -9.01 -25.20 -12.24
N VAL A 6 -9.47 -25.08 -11.00
CA VAL A 6 -8.65 -24.62 -9.87
C VAL A 6 -7.43 -25.54 -9.75
N LEU A 7 -6.24 -24.98 -9.97
CA LEU A 7 -4.95 -25.69 -9.84
C LEU A 7 -4.61 -25.88 -8.36
N THR A 8 -5.33 -26.79 -7.71
CA THR A 8 -5.08 -27.38 -6.38
C THR A 8 -5.05 -26.43 -5.16
N MET A 9 -5.69 -26.87 -4.08
CA MET A 9 -5.76 -26.19 -2.77
C MET A 9 -4.41 -26.15 -1.99
N ARG A 10 -3.25 -26.37 -2.63
CA ARG A 10 -1.99 -26.68 -1.93
C ARG A 10 -0.70 -26.00 -2.40
N GLN A 11 -0.75 -25.03 -3.31
CA GLN A 11 0.47 -24.29 -3.69
C GLN A 11 0.36 -22.83 -3.29
N VAL A 12 0.43 -22.60 -1.98
CA VAL A 12 0.81 -21.29 -1.47
C VAL A 12 2.25 -20.99 -1.90
N SER A 13 2.58 -19.73 -2.14
CA SER A 13 3.96 -19.32 -2.40
C SER A 13 4.82 -19.60 -1.16
N ALA A 14 6.13 -19.80 -1.33
CA ALA A 14 7.05 -20.02 -0.22
C ALA A 14 6.92 -18.96 0.90
N SER A 15 6.67 -17.70 0.52
CA SER A 15 6.51 -16.58 1.45
C SER A 15 5.09 -16.38 2.00
N PHE A 16 4.12 -17.26 1.70
CA PHE A 16 2.74 -17.06 2.13
C PHE A 16 2.60 -16.91 3.66
N HIS A 17 3.39 -17.69 4.40
CA HIS A 17 3.38 -17.67 5.87
C HIS A 17 4.14 -16.48 6.48
N ASP A 18 4.85 -15.69 5.65
CA ASP A 18 5.52 -14.46 6.08
C ASP A 18 4.53 -13.29 6.17
N ALA A 19 3.32 -13.45 5.61
CA ALA A 19 2.31 -12.41 5.62
C ALA A 19 1.79 -12.14 7.05
N PRO A 20 1.59 -10.88 7.46
CA PRO A 20 1.14 -10.56 8.82
C PRO A 20 -0.29 -11.04 9.11
N TYR A 21 -0.49 -11.77 10.20
CA TYR A 21 -1.81 -12.33 10.59
C TYR A 21 -2.13 -12.23 12.08
N LEU A 22 -1.27 -11.60 12.89
CA LEU A 22 -1.39 -11.56 14.35
C LEU A 22 -2.72 -10.89 14.78
N ASP A 23 -3.44 -11.54 15.69
CA ASP A 23 -4.71 -11.07 16.27
C ASP A 23 -5.78 -10.65 15.25
N ASN A 24 -5.74 -11.24 14.05
CA ASN A 24 -6.62 -10.88 12.94
C ASN A 24 -6.55 -9.39 12.57
N LYS A 25 -5.41 -8.73 12.85
CA LYS A 25 -5.15 -7.32 12.53
C LYS A 25 -4.04 -7.20 11.51
N VAL A 26 -4.20 -6.23 10.62
CA VAL A 26 -3.22 -5.95 9.57
C VAL A 26 -3.31 -4.49 9.17
N ALA A 27 -2.17 -3.89 8.82
CA ALA A 27 -2.15 -2.66 8.06
C ALA A 27 -2.05 -2.96 6.56
N ILE A 28 -3.09 -2.60 5.82
CA ILE A 28 -3.11 -2.71 4.36
C ILE A 28 -2.67 -1.38 3.78
N ALA A 29 -1.79 -1.42 2.80
CA ALA A 29 -1.46 -0.29 1.98
C ALA A 29 -1.72 -0.56 0.51
N PHE A 30 -2.20 0.46 -0.19
CA PHE A 30 -2.39 0.48 -1.63
C PHE A 30 -1.55 1.55 -2.28
N LEU A 31 -1.01 1.21 -3.44
CA LEU A 31 -0.39 2.14 -4.36
C LEU A 31 -1.34 2.37 -5.53
N SER A 32 -1.89 3.58 -5.65
CA SER A 32 -2.64 3.98 -6.84
C SER A 32 -1.66 4.30 -7.96
N THR A 33 -1.91 3.73 -9.14
CA THR A 33 -1.09 3.89 -10.34
C THR A 33 -1.91 4.36 -11.54
N ASP A 34 -3.09 4.91 -11.30
CA ASP A 34 -4.06 5.36 -12.31
C ASP A 34 -3.56 6.50 -13.20
N GLU A 35 -2.59 7.26 -12.72
CA GLU A 35 -1.92 8.29 -13.52
C GLU A 35 -0.79 7.72 -14.40
N VAL A 36 -0.22 6.55 -14.07
CA VAL A 36 0.94 6.01 -14.80
C VAL A 36 0.62 5.76 -16.27
N GLU A 37 -0.53 5.15 -16.55
CA GLU A 37 -0.99 4.86 -17.91
C GLU A 37 -1.29 6.12 -18.74
N LYS A 38 -1.51 7.27 -18.08
CA LYS A 38 -1.80 8.54 -18.75
C LYS A 38 -0.54 9.30 -19.14
N HIS A 39 0.58 9.04 -18.45
CA HIS A 39 1.82 9.80 -18.60
C HIS A 39 2.97 8.99 -19.21
N TYR A 40 2.80 7.69 -19.44
CA TYR A 40 3.83 6.82 -20.02
C TYR A 40 3.26 5.89 -21.10
N ASP A 41 3.84 5.95 -22.30
CA ASP A 41 3.51 5.03 -23.40
C ASP A 41 3.88 3.56 -23.07
N ASP A 42 4.90 3.36 -22.23
CA ASP A 42 5.41 2.07 -21.78
C ASP A 42 4.92 1.68 -20.36
N ALA A 43 3.75 2.17 -19.95
CA ALA A 43 3.22 2.01 -18.59
C ALA A 43 3.29 0.57 -18.06
N GLN A 44 2.95 -0.44 -18.87
CA GLN A 44 3.00 -1.84 -18.41
C GLN A 44 4.40 -2.29 -18.00
N THR A 45 5.44 -1.88 -18.74
CA THR A 45 6.84 -2.16 -18.43
C THR A 45 7.22 -1.48 -17.12
N ARG A 46 6.84 -0.20 -16.97
CA ARG A 46 7.09 0.59 -15.76
C ARG A 46 6.41 0.05 -14.52
N LEU A 47 5.15 -0.36 -14.62
CA LEU A 47 4.40 -1.00 -13.53
C LEU A 47 5.02 -2.34 -13.13
N THR A 48 5.54 -3.09 -14.10
CA THR A 48 6.26 -4.34 -13.83
C THR A 48 7.57 -4.05 -13.08
N SER A 49 8.35 -3.06 -13.52
CA SER A 49 9.55 -2.60 -12.82
C SER A 49 9.24 -2.08 -11.41
N LEU A 50 8.13 -1.36 -11.25
CA LEU A 50 7.68 -0.81 -9.96
C LEU A 50 7.32 -1.94 -9.01
N SER A 51 6.58 -2.93 -9.47
CA SER A 51 6.23 -4.12 -8.68
C SER A 51 7.48 -4.87 -8.21
N ARG A 52 8.52 -4.98 -9.05
CA ARG A 52 9.81 -5.60 -8.65
C ARG A 52 10.57 -4.74 -7.65
N PHE A 53 10.60 -3.43 -7.86
CA PHE A 53 11.26 -2.47 -6.98
C PHE A 53 10.63 -2.48 -5.58
N ILE A 54 9.29 -2.47 -5.51
CA ILE A 54 8.54 -2.64 -4.26
C ILE A 54 8.90 -3.98 -3.61
N GLY A 55 8.94 -5.07 -4.38
CA GLY A 55 9.32 -6.39 -3.89
C GLY A 55 10.71 -6.43 -3.29
N PHE A 56 11.68 -5.74 -3.91
CA PHE A 56 13.03 -5.59 -3.37
C PHE A 56 13.06 -4.79 -2.07
N LEU A 57 12.35 -3.65 -2.04
CA LEU A 57 12.32 -2.80 -0.84
C LEU A 57 11.63 -3.48 0.35
N VAL A 58 10.54 -4.21 0.11
CA VAL A 58 9.76 -4.83 1.19
C VAL A 58 10.45 -6.05 1.79
N ALA A 59 11.30 -6.75 1.02
CA ALA A 59 12.00 -7.95 1.46
C ALA A 59 12.93 -7.72 2.68
N GLY A 60 13.34 -6.47 2.95
CA GLY A 60 14.11 -6.09 4.13
C GLY A 60 13.28 -5.60 5.32
N THR A 61 11.97 -5.86 5.32
CA THR A 61 11.03 -5.34 6.34
C THR A 61 10.10 -6.45 6.84
N ALA A 62 9.30 -6.18 7.87
CA ALA A 62 8.21 -7.07 8.29
C ALA A 62 6.96 -6.99 7.38
N GLY A 63 7.02 -6.18 6.31
CA GLY A 63 5.96 -6.04 5.33
C GLY A 63 5.91 -7.21 4.34
N TYR A 64 4.77 -7.32 3.67
CA TYR A 64 4.48 -8.37 2.71
C TYR A 64 3.83 -7.81 1.45
N GLN A 65 4.27 -8.27 0.28
CA GLN A 65 3.67 -7.88 -1.00
C GLN A 65 2.62 -8.89 -1.47
N CYS A 66 1.36 -8.58 -1.21
CA CYS A 66 0.20 -9.37 -1.65
C CYS A 66 0.06 -9.40 -3.17
N LYS A 67 0.09 -8.21 -3.78
CA LYS A 67 -0.07 -7.96 -5.23
C LYS A 67 0.90 -6.88 -5.69
N SER A 68 0.91 -6.57 -6.99
CA SER A 68 1.77 -5.52 -7.55
C SER A 68 1.62 -4.16 -6.85
N ASN A 69 0.41 -3.83 -6.41
CA ASN A 69 0.07 -2.54 -5.80
C ASN A 69 -0.58 -2.65 -4.42
N MET A 70 -0.57 -3.83 -3.80
CA MET A 70 -1.16 -4.07 -2.48
C MET A 70 -0.13 -4.71 -1.56
N LEU A 71 0.05 -4.10 -0.40
CA LEU A 71 1.01 -4.47 0.63
C LEU A 71 0.29 -4.69 1.96
N ALA A 72 0.85 -5.55 2.80
CA ALA A 72 0.38 -5.80 4.16
C ALA A 72 1.53 -5.62 5.15
N PHE A 73 1.26 -5.03 6.30
CA PHE A 73 2.24 -4.77 7.36
C PHE A 73 1.66 -5.14 8.74
N PRO A 74 2.51 -5.49 9.73
CA PRO A 74 2.07 -5.77 11.09
C PRO A 74 1.40 -4.56 11.76
N SER A 75 1.86 -3.34 11.45
CA SER A 75 1.36 -2.11 12.04
C SER A 75 1.14 -0.99 11.03
N LEU A 76 0.31 0.00 11.40
CA LEU A 76 0.11 1.19 10.56
C LEU A 76 1.40 2.00 10.40
N ALA A 77 2.22 2.02 11.45
CA ALA A 77 3.51 2.69 11.48
C ALA A 77 4.44 2.19 10.37
N GLU A 78 4.65 0.88 10.32
CA GLU A 78 5.53 0.26 9.32
C GLU A 78 4.99 0.47 7.89
N ALA A 79 3.67 0.46 7.72
CA ALA A 79 3.06 0.78 6.43
C ALA A 79 3.36 2.23 6.00
N VAL A 80 3.23 3.20 6.91
CA VAL A 80 3.54 4.60 6.62
C VAL A 80 5.03 4.80 6.38
N GLU A 81 5.89 4.27 7.24
CA GLU A 81 7.34 4.35 7.10
C GLU A 81 7.81 3.76 5.77
N PHE A 82 7.27 2.59 5.41
CA PHE A 82 7.55 1.98 4.11
C PHE A 82 7.09 2.88 2.95
N GLY A 83 5.88 3.45 3.04
CA GLY A 83 5.38 4.38 2.03
C GLY A 83 6.29 5.59 1.83
N LEU A 84 6.76 6.19 2.92
CA LEU A 84 7.68 7.34 2.89
C LEU A 84 9.02 6.95 2.27
N ARG A 85 9.60 5.83 2.71
CA ARG A 85 10.85 5.28 2.16
C ARG A 85 10.73 4.93 0.67
N LEU A 86 9.59 4.37 0.25
CA LEU A 86 9.31 4.06 -1.16
C LEU A 86 9.28 5.34 -2.00
N MET A 87 8.56 6.36 -1.56
CA MET A 87 8.47 7.64 -2.28
C MET A 87 9.83 8.32 -2.38
N GLU A 88 10.62 8.31 -1.30
CA GLU A 88 11.98 8.85 -1.29
C GLU A 88 12.91 8.07 -2.24
N ALA A 89 12.89 6.74 -2.20
CA ALA A 89 13.74 5.91 -3.07
C ALA A 89 13.39 6.07 -4.56
N LEU A 90 12.10 6.22 -4.88
CA LEU A 90 11.65 6.54 -6.24
C LEU A 90 12.08 7.94 -6.65
N HIS A 91 11.98 8.93 -5.76
CA HIS A 91 12.44 10.29 -6.02
C HIS A 91 13.95 10.34 -6.32
N GLN A 92 14.76 9.66 -5.51
CA GLN A 92 16.21 9.57 -5.73
C GLN A 92 16.56 8.86 -7.04
N SER A 93 15.79 7.84 -7.43
CA SER A 93 16.00 7.13 -8.69
C SER A 93 15.62 7.98 -9.92
N ASP A 94 14.52 8.74 -9.83
CA ASP A 94 14.07 9.70 -10.85
C ASP A 94 15.10 10.84 -11.02
N ALA A 95 15.56 11.41 -9.91
CA ALA A 95 16.54 12.50 -9.91
C ALA A 95 17.91 12.10 -10.48
N LYS A 96 18.30 10.84 -10.30
CA LYS A 96 19.53 10.27 -10.88
C LYS A 96 19.38 9.84 -12.34
N LEU A 97 18.19 10.03 -12.95
CA LEU A 97 17.86 9.59 -14.30
C LEU A 97 18.28 8.14 -14.57
N ILE A 98 18.11 7.27 -13.58
CA ILE A 98 18.53 5.88 -13.69
C ILE A 98 17.70 5.23 -14.80
N GLU A 99 18.35 4.75 -15.84
CA GLU A 99 17.69 4.02 -16.92
C GLU A 99 16.97 2.79 -16.34
N GLY A 100 15.67 2.67 -16.60
CA GLY A 100 14.83 1.65 -15.96
C GLY A 100 14.21 2.07 -14.61
N ALA A 101 14.34 3.34 -14.19
CA ALA A 101 13.58 3.88 -13.06
C ALA A 101 12.09 3.60 -13.25
N PRO A 102 11.37 3.07 -12.23
CA PRO A 102 10.06 2.50 -12.47
C PRO A 102 9.04 3.55 -12.90
N VAL A 103 8.70 4.43 -11.99
CA VAL A 103 7.65 5.46 -12.11
C VAL A 103 8.04 6.63 -11.22
N ALA A 104 7.90 7.87 -11.70
CA ALA A 104 8.13 9.03 -10.87
C ALA A 104 7.08 9.11 -9.74
N PRO A 105 7.47 9.43 -8.49
CA PRO A 105 6.56 9.40 -7.34
C PRO A 105 5.37 10.36 -7.49
N ARG A 106 5.52 11.45 -8.26
CA ARG A 106 4.45 12.41 -8.60
C ARG A 106 3.27 11.81 -9.39
N PHE A 107 3.37 10.56 -9.85
CA PHE A 107 2.29 9.84 -10.53
C PHE A 107 1.66 8.74 -9.68
N LEU A 108 2.07 8.64 -8.41
CA LEU A 108 1.63 7.60 -7.50
C LEU A 108 0.84 8.21 -6.35
N ARG A 109 -0.05 7.42 -5.75
CA ARG A 109 -0.67 7.75 -4.46
C ARG A 109 -0.49 6.58 -3.52
N TYR A 110 -0.06 6.83 -2.29
CA TYR A 110 0.04 5.79 -1.28
C TYR A 110 -1.00 6.01 -0.20
N GLY A 111 -1.79 4.98 0.10
CA GLY A 111 -2.83 5.03 1.11
C GLY A 111 -2.84 3.79 1.97
N CYS A 112 -2.88 3.96 3.29
CA CYS A 112 -2.85 2.84 4.23
C CYS A 112 -3.94 2.91 5.31
N LYS A 113 -4.33 1.72 5.79
CA LYS A 113 -5.31 1.55 6.87
C LYS A 113 -4.95 0.32 7.69
N CYS A 114 -4.94 0.47 9.01
CA CYS A 114 -4.89 -0.67 9.94
C CYS A 114 -6.30 -1.08 10.38
N GLY A 115 -6.55 -2.36 10.54
CA GLY A 115 -7.82 -2.87 11.03
C GLY A 115 -7.89 -4.38 10.98
N THR A 116 -9.06 -4.92 11.31
CA THR A 116 -9.31 -6.35 11.17
C THR A 116 -9.63 -6.72 9.74
N TYR A 117 -9.08 -7.85 9.27
CA TYR A 117 -9.49 -8.47 8.02
C TYR A 117 -10.55 -9.55 8.28
N ASP A 118 -11.34 -9.88 7.27
CA ASP A 118 -12.39 -10.90 7.38
C ASP A 118 -11.81 -12.29 7.08
N THR A 119 -10.97 -12.39 6.05
CA THR A 119 -10.25 -13.62 5.69
C THR A 119 -8.88 -13.31 5.08
N MET A 120 -7.92 -14.22 5.29
CA MET A 120 -6.64 -14.28 4.60
C MET A 120 -6.58 -15.57 3.80
N GLY A 121 -6.24 -15.51 2.51
CA GLY A 121 -6.25 -16.67 1.62
C GLY A 121 -5.23 -16.56 0.51
N ALA A 122 -4.99 -17.65 -0.19
CA ALA A 122 -4.05 -17.69 -1.30
C ALA A 122 -4.64 -17.00 -2.54
N HIS A 123 -3.87 -16.09 -3.14
CA HIS A 123 -4.22 -15.49 -4.42
C HIS A 123 -4.21 -16.57 -5.52
N PRO A 124 -5.29 -16.72 -6.32
CA PRO A 124 -5.49 -17.89 -7.19
C PRO A 124 -4.38 -18.12 -8.23
N SER A 125 -3.69 -17.07 -8.69
CA SER A 125 -2.67 -17.19 -9.73
C SER A 125 -1.23 -17.17 -9.21
N THR A 126 -0.99 -16.60 -8.02
CA THR A 126 0.38 -16.38 -7.50
C THR A 126 0.66 -17.20 -6.25
N GLY A 127 -0.36 -17.74 -5.59
CA GLY A 127 -0.23 -18.43 -4.31
C GLY A 127 0.16 -17.51 -3.13
N ARG A 128 0.32 -16.21 -3.36
CA ARG A 128 0.66 -15.21 -2.32
C ARG A 128 -0.51 -14.98 -1.38
N ALA A 129 -0.22 -14.54 -0.15
CA ALA A 129 -1.29 -14.17 0.78
C ALA A 129 -2.04 -12.93 0.28
N ASP A 130 -3.36 -13.01 0.32
CA ASP A 130 -4.30 -11.96 -0.03
C ASP A 130 -5.28 -11.77 1.12
N TYR A 131 -5.73 -10.53 1.30
CA TYR A 131 -6.61 -10.14 2.40
C TYR A 131 -7.95 -9.69 1.85
N TYR A 132 -9.01 -9.98 2.60
CA TYR A 132 -10.36 -9.56 2.28
C TYR A 132 -11.00 -8.86 3.47
N GLY A 133 -11.91 -7.93 3.17
CA GLY A 133 -12.73 -7.26 4.17
C GLY A 133 -12.63 -5.74 4.10
N ARG A 134 -13.25 -5.08 5.08
CA ARG A 134 -13.42 -3.62 5.09
C ARG A 134 -12.09 -2.86 5.12
N VAL A 135 -11.08 -3.38 5.82
CA VAL A 135 -9.75 -2.75 5.91
C VAL A 135 -9.10 -2.58 4.52
N VAL A 136 -9.24 -3.58 3.66
CA VAL A 136 -8.67 -3.60 2.30
C VAL A 136 -9.36 -2.56 1.42
N ASN A 137 -10.70 -2.57 1.40
CA ASN A 137 -11.45 -1.57 0.63
C ASN A 137 -11.16 -0.15 1.12
N ARG A 138 -11.11 0.08 2.44
CA ARG A 138 -10.79 1.40 3.00
C ARG A 138 -9.38 1.86 2.61
N ALA A 139 -8.36 1.01 2.71
CA ALA A 139 -7.00 1.34 2.29
C ALA A 139 -6.94 1.75 0.80
N ALA A 140 -7.61 0.99 -0.08
CA ALA A 140 -7.67 1.31 -1.51
C ALA A 140 -8.36 2.67 -1.77
N ARG A 141 -9.43 2.98 -1.03
CA ARG A 141 -10.15 4.25 -1.15
C ARG A 141 -9.38 5.42 -0.58
N ILE A 142 -8.60 5.21 0.49
CA ILE A 142 -7.67 6.23 0.99
C ILE A 142 -6.64 6.54 -0.10
N ALA A 143 -5.99 5.53 -0.67
CA ALA A 143 -5.00 5.73 -1.74
C ALA A 143 -5.60 6.48 -2.95
N GLY A 144 -6.82 6.13 -3.36
CA GLY A 144 -7.50 6.80 -4.47
C GLY A 144 -7.97 8.23 -4.19
N ALA A 145 -8.08 8.63 -2.91
CA ALA A 145 -8.51 9.97 -2.49
C ALA A 145 -7.33 10.88 -2.06
N SER A 146 -6.14 10.31 -1.90
CA SER A 146 -4.91 11.04 -1.61
C SER A 146 -4.47 11.93 -2.78
N GLU A 147 -3.65 12.92 -2.47
CA GLU A 147 -2.96 13.70 -3.50
C GLU A 147 -1.80 12.90 -4.11
N LEU A 148 -1.42 13.26 -5.33
CA LEU A 148 -0.31 12.60 -6.03
C LEU A 148 1.03 12.88 -5.33
N GLY A 149 1.91 11.88 -5.29
CA GLY A 149 3.20 11.94 -4.60
C GLY A 149 3.12 11.87 -3.08
N THR A 150 1.92 11.67 -2.50
CA THR A 150 1.74 11.69 -1.04
C THR A 150 1.55 10.30 -0.44
N VAL A 151 1.89 10.20 0.84
CA VAL A 151 1.60 9.07 1.71
C VAL A 151 0.51 9.50 2.67
N CYS A 152 -0.64 8.83 2.62
CA CYS A 152 -1.74 9.10 3.53
C CYS A 152 -2.15 7.86 4.32
N CYS A 153 -2.70 8.10 5.49
CA CYS A 153 -3.44 7.11 6.24
C CYS A 153 -4.84 7.64 6.60
N GLY A 154 -5.71 6.74 7.04
CA GLY A 154 -7.07 7.10 7.41
C GLY A 154 -7.58 6.38 8.65
N PHE A 155 -8.47 7.04 9.38
CA PHE A 155 -9.11 6.52 10.58
C PHE A 155 -10.61 6.79 10.53
N THR A 156 -11.42 5.88 11.03
CA THR A 156 -12.82 6.17 11.34
C THR A 156 -12.90 7.09 12.57
N GLU A 157 -14.05 7.70 12.81
CA GLU A 157 -14.24 8.57 13.99
C GLU A 157 -13.98 7.85 15.32
N SER A 158 -14.34 6.57 15.39
CA SER A 158 -14.19 5.74 16.59
C SER A 158 -12.75 5.28 16.89
N GLU A 159 -11.80 5.51 15.99
CA GLU A 159 -10.43 5.02 16.12
C GLU A 159 -9.50 6.07 16.70
N ASP A 160 -8.48 5.67 17.47
CA ASP A 160 -7.43 6.60 17.88
C ASP A 160 -6.44 6.82 16.74
N ALA A 161 -6.10 8.07 16.47
CA ALA A 161 -5.20 8.50 15.40
C ALA A 161 -3.78 8.81 15.90
N ASN A 162 -3.35 8.14 16.98
CA ASN A 162 -2.04 8.36 17.58
C ASN A 162 -0.91 7.76 16.72
N LEU A 163 -0.43 8.55 15.76
CA LEU A 163 0.69 8.21 14.86
C LEU A 163 2.06 8.68 15.39
N SER A 164 2.06 9.53 16.42
CA SER A 164 3.27 10.14 16.99
C SER A 164 4.27 9.14 17.59
N HIS A 165 3.84 7.90 17.87
CA HIS A 165 4.69 6.88 18.50
C HIS A 165 5.82 6.35 17.59
N PHE A 166 5.82 6.70 16.30
CA PHE A 166 6.66 6.03 15.30
C PHE A 166 7.56 6.98 14.50
N GLY A 167 7.78 8.21 14.98
CA GLY A 167 8.61 9.20 14.27
C GLY A 167 7.98 9.72 12.96
N VAL A 168 6.68 9.47 12.78
CA VAL A 168 5.88 9.97 11.66
C VAL A 168 5.13 11.22 12.12
N GLU A 169 5.29 12.30 11.38
CA GLU A 169 4.45 13.48 11.53
C GLU A 169 3.18 13.31 10.68
N ALA A 170 2.02 13.58 11.26
CA ALA A 170 0.73 13.36 10.62
C ALA A 170 -0.09 14.66 10.61
N THR A 171 -0.24 15.25 9.42
CA THR A 171 -1.03 16.47 9.23
C THR A 171 -2.47 16.11 8.86
N PRO A 172 -3.49 16.55 9.61
CA PRO A 172 -4.88 16.27 9.29
C PRO A 172 -5.30 16.93 7.97
N LEU A 173 -5.89 16.15 7.06
CA LEU A 173 -6.45 16.61 5.77
C LEU A 173 -7.99 16.81 5.82
N GLY A 174 -8.56 16.65 7.02
CA GLY A 174 -10.00 16.73 7.27
C GLY A 174 -10.73 15.39 7.17
N VAL A 175 -12.06 15.48 7.34
CA VAL A 175 -12.99 14.34 7.26
C VAL A 175 -13.52 14.23 5.84
N ARG A 176 -13.53 13.03 5.27
CA ARG A 176 -14.02 12.78 3.91
C ARG A 176 -14.90 11.54 3.86
N ARG A 177 -15.99 11.63 3.08
CA ARG A 177 -16.83 10.48 2.71
C ARG A 177 -16.24 9.82 1.46
N LEU A 178 -15.61 8.66 1.63
CA LEU A 178 -14.95 7.96 0.52
C LEU A 178 -15.94 7.09 -0.26
N LYS A 179 -15.77 7.00 -1.59
CA LYS A 179 -16.64 6.18 -2.45
C LYS A 179 -16.68 4.72 -1.97
N GLY A 180 -17.87 4.21 -1.67
CA GLY A 180 -18.05 2.82 -1.23
C GLY A 180 -17.56 2.54 0.20
N VAL A 181 -17.31 3.58 1.01
CA VAL A 181 -17.11 3.48 2.47
C VAL A 181 -18.31 4.13 3.13
N LYS A 182 -18.95 3.43 4.07
CA LYS A 182 -20.17 3.93 4.74
C LYS A 182 -19.86 4.95 5.81
N GLU A 183 -18.72 4.79 6.48
CA GLU A 183 -18.27 5.66 7.56
C GLU A 183 -17.47 6.84 7.01
N ASP A 184 -17.48 7.94 7.76
CA ASP A 184 -16.61 9.07 7.48
C ASP A 184 -15.17 8.76 7.91
N MET A 185 -14.23 9.20 7.07
CA MET A 185 -12.82 8.91 7.23
C MET A 185 -12.05 10.19 7.51
N ARG A 186 -11.40 10.28 8.66
CA ARG A 186 -10.38 11.28 8.94
C ARG A 186 -9.12 10.89 8.19
N MET A 187 -8.68 11.74 7.27
CA MET A 187 -7.46 11.51 6.50
C MET A 187 -6.29 12.31 7.07
N PHE A 188 -5.10 11.72 7.00
CA PHE A 188 -3.87 12.35 7.44
C PHE A 188 -2.80 12.19 6.37
N LEU A 189 -2.13 13.29 6.06
CA LEU A 189 -0.89 13.31 5.28
C LEU A 189 0.25 12.93 6.23
N CYS A 190 1.05 11.95 5.84
CA CYS A 190 2.19 11.50 6.62
C CYS A 190 3.49 12.06 6.03
N THR A 191 4.39 12.50 6.90
CA THR A 191 5.73 13.00 6.55
C THR A 191 6.77 12.47 7.55
N ASN A 192 8.04 12.44 7.14
CA ASN A 192 9.15 12.13 8.04
C ASN A 192 9.37 13.32 9.00
N ALA A 193 9.37 13.06 10.31
CA ALA A 193 9.60 14.10 11.32
C ALA A 193 11.01 14.72 11.28
N VAL A 194 11.94 14.14 10.51
CA VAL A 194 13.34 14.56 10.42
C VAL A 194 13.57 15.64 9.35
N LEU A 195 12.62 15.90 8.45
CA LEU A 195 12.78 16.83 7.32
C LEU A 195 12.11 18.21 7.51
N THR A 196 11.49 18.48 8.67
CA THR A 196 10.76 19.72 8.98
C THR A 196 11.50 20.69 9.90
N LYS A 197 12.84 20.65 9.97
CA LYS A 197 13.65 21.68 10.64
C LYS A 197 14.70 22.29 9.73
#